data_AF-A0A2U8DV66-F1
#
_entry.id   AF-A0A2U8DV66-F1
#
_cell.length_a   1.000
_cell.length_b   1.000
_cell.length_c   1.000
_cell.angle_alpha   90.00
_cell.angle_beta   90.00
_cell.angle_gamma   90.00
#
_symmetry.space_group_name_H-M   'P 1'
#
loop_
_entity.id
_entity.type
_entity.pdbx_description
1 polymer ?
#
loop_
_entity_poly.entity_id
_entity_poly.type
_entity_poly.pdbx_seq_one_letter_code
_entity_poly.pdbx_strand_id
1 'polypeptide(L)'
;MKINTIFNKQNIKNAIFVIIGCLISAIGVNMFLVNAKLFSGGVSGLAILIQYAFKFPAGYTVLLANIPLLVLSYKKLNKRFTIYSTLGTVSLSVFLLLTKNLSSIVTIQDDILFCVYGGVLTGVGAGLAYSNHGSEGGMNIIIILVKKKYDSFDVGQLGFTVNCVIVFLGMLLNGIPIALYTLMSMYIAATVTDKVIHGLSRKKVLLIITDKEDEVCEYITNSKHHGVTILNGKALTGKERKVIYCIVHVSRLPAFKYAVQKIDENALISIIDASEVDGKGFNSNIL
;
A
#
# COMPACT_ATOMS: atom_id res chain seq x y z
N MET A 1 -15.52 -27.67 -1.40
CA MET A 1 -15.23 -26.47 -2.23
C MET A 1 -14.78 -26.98 -3.59
N LYS A 2 -15.60 -26.81 -4.65
CA LYS A 2 -15.34 -27.43 -5.97
C LYS A 2 -14.10 -26.79 -6.61
N ILE A 3 -13.17 -27.62 -7.07
CA ILE A 3 -11.86 -27.24 -7.66
C ILE A 3 -12.03 -26.30 -8.88
N ASN A 4 -13.18 -26.35 -9.56
CA ASN A 4 -13.49 -25.49 -10.72
C ASN A 4 -13.68 -24.00 -10.39
N THR A 5 -13.69 -23.59 -9.12
CA THR A 5 -13.78 -22.16 -8.73
C THR A 5 -12.41 -21.49 -8.57
N ILE A 6 -11.31 -22.22 -8.76
CA ILE A 6 -9.93 -21.71 -8.59
C ILE A 6 -9.45 -20.98 -9.86
N PHE A 7 -9.86 -21.40 -11.06
CA PHE A 7 -9.46 -20.80 -12.35
C PHE A 7 -10.44 -19.72 -12.86
N ASN A 8 -10.84 -18.80 -11.99
CA ASN A 8 -11.50 -17.58 -12.44
C ASN A 8 -10.44 -16.61 -12.99
N LYS A 9 -10.74 -15.87 -14.06
CA LYS A 9 -9.84 -14.87 -14.68
C LYS A 9 -9.28 -13.88 -13.64
N GLN A 10 -10.09 -13.55 -12.64
CA GLN A 10 -9.69 -12.70 -11.51
C GLN A 10 -8.67 -13.37 -10.58
N ASN A 11 -8.77 -14.67 -10.34
CA ASN A 11 -7.82 -15.40 -9.47
C ASN A 11 -6.45 -15.53 -10.12
N ILE A 12 -6.41 -15.76 -11.44
CA ILE A 12 -5.18 -15.80 -12.22
C ILE A 12 -4.52 -14.42 -12.22
N LYS A 13 -5.31 -13.36 -12.45
CA LYS A 13 -4.84 -11.98 -12.37
C LYS A 13 -4.17 -11.69 -11.02
N ASN A 14 -4.84 -12.02 -9.90
CA ASN A 14 -4.29 -11.81 -8.57
C ASN A 14 -2.96 -12.55 -8.36
N ALA A 15 -2.89 -13.83 -8.77
CA ALA A 15 -1.68 -14.62 -8.66
C ALA A 15 -0.52 -14.01 -9.45
N ILE A 16 -0.78 -13.53 -10.68
CA ILE A 16 0.22 -12.86 -11.52
C ILE A 16 0.71 -11.57 -10.83
N PHE A 17 -0.19 -10.74 -10.31
CA PHE A 17 0.22 -9.51 -9.60
C PHE A 17 1.03 -9.79 -8.33
N VAL A 18 0.70 -10.85 -7.59
CA VAL A 18 1.51 -11.28 -6.44
C VAL A 18 2.92 -11.68 -6.88
N ILE A 19 3.04 -12.48 -7.95
CA ILE A 19 4.34 -12.91 -8.49
C ILE A 19 5.15 -11.69 -8.97
N ILE A 20 4.53 -10.80 -9.74
CA ILE A 20 5.18 -9.56 -10.22
C ILE A 20 5.62 -8.68 -9.05
N GLY A 21 4.76 -8.53 -8.04
CA GLY A 21 5.11 -7.78 -6.82
C GLY A 21 6.35 -8.36 -6.14
N CYS A 22 6.41 -9.68 -5.98
CA CYS A 22 7.56 -10.36 -5.39
C CYS A 22 8.85 -10.19 -6.22
N LEU A 23 8.75 -10.15 -7.55
CA LEU A 23 9.90 -9.88 -8.42
C LEU A 23 10.42 -8.46 -8.23
N ILE A 24 9.52 -7.48 -8.20
CA ILE A 24 9.87 -6.06 -7.97
C ILE A 24 10.54 -5.90 -6.60
N SER A 25 9.98 -6.52 -5.55
CA SER A 25 10.58 -6.52 -4.22
C SER A 25 11.95 -7.17 -4.21
N ALA A 26 12.13 -8.32 -4.87
CA ALA A 26 13.43 -8.98 -4.93
C ALA A 26 14.50 -8.11 -5.60
N ILE A 27 14.15 -7.41 -6.68
CA ILE A 27 15.03 -6.42 -7.33
C ILE A 27 15.36 -5.29 -6.36
N GLY A 28 14.36 -4.68 -5.71
CA GLY A 28 14.58 -3.63 -4.70
C GLY A 28 15.51 -4.06 -3.57
N VAL A 29 15.33 -5.29 -3.08
CA VAL A 29 16.17 -5.87 -2.03
C VAL A 29 17.59 -6.09 -2.53
N ASN A 30 17.82 -6.86 -3.59
CA ASN A 30 19.18 -7.26 -3.97
C ASN A 30 19.98 -6.15 -4.65
N MET A 31 19.33 -5.36 -5.52
CA MET A 31 20.01 -4.34 -6.31
C MET A 31 20.33 -3.09 -5.47
N PHE A 32 19.49 -2.76 -4.48
CA PHE A 32 19.64 -1.54 -3.69
C PHE A 32 19.93 -1.80 -2.21
N LEU A 33 19.04 -2.49 -1.48
CA LEU A 33 19.21 -2.67 -0.04
C LEU A 33 20.45 -3.50 0.30
N VAL A 34 20.59 -4.66 -0.32
CA VAL A 34 21.71 -5.57 -0.06
C VAL A 34 23.04 -4.95 -0.50
N ASN A 35 23.02 -4.18 -1.58
CA ASN A 35 24.18 -3.46 -2.12
C ASN A 35 24.70 -2.42 -1.12
N ALA A 36 23.81 -1.62 -0.52
CA ALA A 36 24.13 -0.66 0.53
C ALA A 36 24.21 -1.26 1.95
N LYS A 37 24.20 -2.60 2.08
CA LYS A 37 24.20 -3.32 3.37
C LYS A 37 23.03 -2.97 4.31
N LEU A 38 21.93 -2.48 3.75
CA LEU A 38 20.71 -2.13 4.45
C LEU A 38 19.84 -3.36 4.68
N PHE A 39 18.94 -3.28 5.66
CA PHE A 39 18.02 -4.36 5.94
C PHE A 39 16.69 -4.17 5.21
N SER A 40 16.04 -5.29 4.89
CA SER A 40 14.63 -5.29 4.54
C SER A 40 13.78 -5.46 5.81
N GLY A 41 12.46 -5.33 5.71
CA GLY A 41 11.56 -5.59 6.83
C GLY A 41 11.26 -7.07 7.07
N GLY A 42 10.82 -7.39 8.28
CA GLY A 42 10.28 -8.68 8.68
C GLY A 42 11.26 -9.84 8.55
N VAL A 43 10.75 -10.99 8.11
CA VAL A 43 11.55 -12.20 7.93
C VAL A 43 12.63 -12.03 6.86
N SER A 44 12.38 -11.21 5.84
CA SER A 44 13.39 -10.86 4.83
C SER A 44 14.54 -10.07 5.45
N GLY A 45 14.27 -9.14 6.37
CA GLY A 45 15.29 -8.44 7.15
C GLY A 45 16.16 -9.36 7.98
N LEU A 46 15.53 -10.26 8.74
CA LEU A 46 16.23 -11.29 9.50
C LEU A 46 17.07 -12.21 8.60
N ALA A 47 16.54 -12.57 7.43
CA ALA A 47 17.27 -13.37 6.45
C ALA A 47 18.51 -12.66 5.91
N ILE A 48 18.43 -11.35 5.66
CA ILE A 48 19.57 -10.52 5.23
C ILE A 48 20.61 -10.42 6.36
N LEU A 49 20.18 -10.24 7.61
CA LEU A 49 21.08 -10.24 8.77
C LEU A 49 21.86 -11.56 8.88
N ILE A 50 21.16 -12.69 8.74
CA ILE A 50 21.78 -14.03 8.73
C ILE A 50 22.72 -14.18 7.53
N GLN A 51 22.35 -13.64 6.37
CA GLN A 51 23.23 -13.63 5.19
C GLN A 51 24.52 -12.84 5.43
N TYR A 52 24.46 -11.72 6.13
CA TYR A 52 25.65 -10.93 6.45
C TYR A 52 26.55 -11.61 7.48
N ALA A 53 25.96 -12.22 8.51
CA ALA A 53 26.72 -12.90 9.56
C ALA A 53 27.32 -14.24 9.10
N PHE A 54 26.56 -15.05 8.36
CA PHE A 54 26.91 -16.45 8.05
C PHE A 54 27.13 -16.72 6.56
N LYS A 55 27.01 -15.71 5.68
CA LYS A 55 27.07 -15.84 4.20
C LYS A 55 26.04 -16.82 3.62
N PHE A 56 25.01 -17.17 4.39
CA PHE A 56 23.94 -18.08 3.97
C PHE A 56 22.91 -17.33 3.12
N PRO A 57 22.48 -17.85 1.95
CA PRO A 57 21.60 -17.09 1.04
C PRO A 57 20.23 -16.78 1.66
N ALA A 58 19.82 -15.51 1.65
CA ALA A 58 18.56 -15.07 2.27
C ALA A 58 17.32 -15.82 1.78
N GLY A 59 17.27 -16.23 0.50
CA GLY A 59 16.12 -16.94 -0.05
C GLY A 59 15.77 -18.25 0.69
N TYR A 60 16.78 -19.00 1.14
CA TYR A 60 16.54 -20.23 1.92
C TYR A 60 16.03 -19.90 3.33
N THR A 61 16.61 -18.89 3.97
CA THR A 61 16.19 -18.44 5.30
C THR A 61 14.76 -17.95 5.30
N VAL A 62 14.37 -17.15 4.29
CA VAL A 62 12.99 -16.66 4.11
C VAL A 62 12.02 -17.83 4.00
N LEU A 63 12.33 -18.82 3.16
CA LEU A 63 11.46 -19.97 2.97
C LEU A 63 11.25 -20.76 4.26
N LEU A 64 12.34 -21.08 4.98
CA LEU A 64 12.29 -21.86 6.22
C LEU A 64 11.58 -21.12 7.35
N ALA A 65 11.92 -19.84 7.56
CA ALA A 65 11.31 -19.03 8.61
C ALA A 65 9.82 -18.75 8.36
N ASN A 66 9.37 -18.83 7.11
CA ASN A 66 7.97 -18.63 6.74
C ASN A 66 7.08 -19.87 6.93
N ILE A 67 7.64 -21.08 7.02
CA ILE A 67 6.85 -22.30 7.26
C ILE A 67 5.91 -22.16 8.48
N PRO A 68 6.40 -21.80 9.69
CA PRO A 68 5.52 -21.65 10.86
C PRO A 68 4.50 -20.53 10.70
N LEU A 69 4.87 -19.45 10.01
CA LEU A 69 3.99 -18.30 9.77
C LEU A 69 2.87 -18.63 8.78
N LEU A 70 3.16 -19.42 7.75
CA LEU A 70 2.15 -19.92 6.80
C LEU A 70 1.18 -20.89 7.47
N VAL A 71 1.67 -21.74 8.39
CA VAL A 71 0.80 -22.59 9.22
C VAL A 71 -0.12 -21.74 10.11
N LEU A 72 0.41 -20.67 10.70
CA LEU A 72 -0.39 -19.72 11.48
C LEU A 72 -1.44 -19.00 10.62
N SER A 73 -1.06 -18.58 9.41
CA SER A 73 -1.96 -17.98 8.41
C SER A 73 -3.12 -18.92 8.08
N TYR A 74 -2.83 -20.20 7.79
CA TYR A 74 -3.84 -21.20 7.49
C TYR A 74 -4.86 -21.37 8.62
N LYS A 75 -4.42 -21.27 9.88
CA LYS A 75 -5.28 -21.43 11.06
C LYS A 75 -6.13 -20.19 11.39
N LYS A 76 -5.62 -18.97 11.13
CA LYS A 76 -6.23 -17.72 11.63
C LYS A 76 -6.75 -16.76 10.55
N LEU A 77 -6.30 -16.91 9.30
CA LEU A 77 -6.69 -16.11 8.14
C LEU A 77 -7.50 -16.94 7.14
N ASN A 78 -7.98 -16.30 6.07
CA ASN A 78 -8.77 -17.00 5.06
C ASN A 78 -7.87 -17.87 4.15
N LYS A 79 -8.45 -18.93 3.56
CA LYS A 79 -7.71 -19.87 2.70
C LYS A 79 -7.13 -19.20 1.45
N ARG A 80 -7.84 -18.23 0.87
CA ARG A 80 -7.42 -17.48 -0.32
C ARG A 80 -6.12 -16.71 -0.06
N PHE A 81 -6.06 -15.98 1.05
CA PHE A 81 -4.89 -15.25 1.49
C PHE A 81 -3.72 -16.18 1.79
N THR A 82 -3.98 -17.31 2.46
CA THR A 82 -2.94 -18.30 2.74
C THR A 82 -2.32 -18.83 1.45
N ILE A 83 -3.13 -19.22 0.45
CA ILE A 83 -2.64 -19.74 -0.84
C ILE A 83 -1.80 -18.71 -1.57
N TYR A 84 -2.28 -17.47 -1.70
CA TYR A 84 -1.53 -16.41 -2.38
C TYR A 84 -0.30 -15.96 -1.59
N SER A 85 -0.33 -16.02 -0.26
CA SER A 85 0.84 -15.72 0.57
C SER A 85 1.90 -16.82 0.48
N THR A 86 1.49 -18.09 0.37
CA THR A 86 2.43 -19.18 0.08
C THR A 86 3.06 -18.99 -1.29
N LEU A 87 2.26 -18.67 -2.31
CA LEU A 87 2.76 -18.36 -3.65
C LEU A 87 3.76 -17.20 -3.61
N GLY A 88 3.39 -16.08 -2.98
CA GLY A 88 4.26 -14.91 -2.85
C GLY A 88 5.55 -15.22 -2.09
N THR A 89 5.47 -15.97 -0.99
CA THR A 89 6.65 -16.41 -0.22
C THR A 89 7.63 -17.23 -1.07
N VAL A 90 7.12 -18.21 -1.81
CA VAL A 90 7.95 -19.07 -2.67
C VAL A 90 8.52 -18.24 -3.81
N SER A 91 7.72 -17.40 -4.46
CA SER A 91 8.16 -16.52 -5.54
C SER A 91 9.24 -15.55 -5.06
N LEU A 92 9.05 -14.86 -3.94
CA LEU A 92 10.06 -13.95 -3.38
C LEU A 92 11.36 -14.71 -3.06
N SER A 93 11.27 -15.89 -2.43
CA SER A 93 12.44 -16.70 -2.09
C SER A 93 13.24 -17.08 -3.34
N VAL A 94 12.56 -17.53 -4.40
CA VAL A 94 13.18 -17.86 -5.69
C VAL A 94 13.78 -16.62 -6.34
N PHE A 95 13.04 -15.51 -6.40
CA PHE A 95 13.54 -14.29 -7.03
C PHE A 95 14.70 -13.67 -6.27
N LEU A 96 14.76 -13.76 -4.93
CA LEU A 96 15.93 -13.34 -4.16
C LEU A 96 17.19 -14.15 -4.50
N LEU A 97 17.04 -15.43 -4.86
CA LEU A 97 18.17 -16.24 -5.34
C LEU A 97 18.55 -15.87 -6.77
N LEU A 98 17.56 -15.70 -7.67
CA LEU A 98 17.80 -15.35 -9.08
C LEU A 98 18.39 -13.95 -9.25
N THR A 99 17.97 -12.99 -8.41
CA THR A 99 18.38 -11.59 -8.50
C THR A 99 19.64 -11.27 -7.69
N LYS A 100 20.26 -12.26 -7.05
CA LYS A 100 21.44 -12.08 -6.17
C LYS A 100 22.59 -11.33 -6.85
N ASN A 101 22.78 -11.55 -8.15
CA ASN A 101 23.88 -10.95 -8.91
C ASN A 101 23.55 -9.53 -9.46
N LEU A 102 22.34 -9.00 -9.25
CA LEU A 102 22.01 -7.65 -9.74
C LEU A 102 22.70 -6.53 -8.96
N SER A 103 23.23 -6.80 -7.76
CA SER A 103 23.94 -5.80 -6.96
C SER A 103 25.16 -5.21 -7.69
N SER A 104 25.75 -5.92 -8.65
CA SER A 104 26.91 -5.42 -9.42
C SER A 104 26.54 -4.47 -10.56
N ILE A 105 25.26 -4.29 -10.88
CA ILE A 105 24.81 -3.47 -12.02
C ILE A 105 24.78 -1.98 -11.65
N VAL A 106 24.47 -1.64 -10.39
CA VAL A 106 24.42 -0.26 -9.90
C VAL A 106 25.60 -0.02 -8.99
N THR A 107 26.58 0.71 -9.49
CA THR A 107 27.78 1.14 -8.75
C THR A 107 27.75 2.64 -8.56
N ILE A 108 26.96 3.09 -7.59
CA ILE A 108 26.86 4.49 -7.17
C ILE A 108 27.32 4.58 -5.71
N GLN A 109 28.02 5.64 -5.32
CA GLN A 109 28.41 5.89 -3.93
C GLN A 109 27.42 6.86 -3.26
N ASP A 110 26.17 6.43 -3.14
CA ASP A 110 25.12 7.22 -2.47
C ASP A 110 24.11 6.29 -1.80
N ASP A 111 24.27 6.11 -0.48
CA ASP A 111 23.41 5.27 0.33
C ASP A 111 21.97 5.82 0.40
N ILE A 112 21.77 7.13 0.25
CA ILE A 112 20.42 7.74 0.23
C ILE A 112 19.67 7.29 -1.02
N LEU A 113 20.32 7.30 -2.18
CA LEU A 113 19.70 6.79 -3.41
C LEU A 113 19.33 5.31 -3.26
N PHE A 114 20.22 4.49 -2.71
CA PHE A 114 19.91 3.08 -2.44
C PHE A 114 18.74 2.91 -1.46
N CYS A 115 18.66 3.71 -0.40
CA CYS A 115 17.54 3.72 0.54
C CYS A 115 16.22 4.03 -0.15
N VAL A 116 16.21 5.09 -0.97
CA VAL A 116 15.00 5.58 -1.63
C VAL A 116 14.50 4.58 -2.65
N TYR A 117 15.35 4.12 -3.58
CA TYR A 117 14.93 3.17 -4.62
C TYR A 117 14.61 1.79 -4.04
N GLY A 118 15.41 1.31 -3.08
CA GLY A 118 15.11 0.07 -2.36
C GLY A 118 13.77 0.14 -1.62
N GLY A 119 13.49 1.26 -0.95
CA GLY A 119 12.23 1.49 -0.25
C GLY A 119 11.04 1.57 -1.20
N VAL A 120 11.16 2.33 -2.30
CA VAL A 120 10.08 2.46 -3.29
C VAL A 120 9.77 1.11 -3.94
N LEU A 121 10.77 0.38 -4.43
CA LEU A 121 10.54 -0.89 -5.13
C LEU A 121 9.96 -1.96 -4.20
N THR A 122 10.51 -2.11 -2.99
CA THR A 122 9.96 -3.05 -2.01
C THR A 122 8.56 -2.64 -1.56
N GLY A 123 8.30 -1.34 -1.40
CA GLY A 123 6.98 -0.81 -1.09
C GLY A 123 5.94 -1.11 -2.18
N VAL A 124 6.31 -0.92 -3.46
CA VAL A 124 5.46 -1.25 -4.61
C VAL A 124 5.18 -2.74 -4.69
N GLY A 125 6.22 -3.57 -4.55
CA GLY A 125 6.08 -5.02 -4.64
C GLY A 125 5.21 -5.60 -3.54
N ALA A 126 5.45 -5.19 -2.28
CA ALA A 126 4.63 -5.58 -1.14
C ALA A 126 3.18 -5.09 -1.29
N GLY A 127 3.00 -3.82 -1.70
CA GLY A 127 1.69 -3.25 -1.97
C GLY A 127 0.91 -4.05 -3.02
N LEU A 128 1.53 -4.40 -4.16
CA LEU A 128 0.91 -5.21 -5.20
C LEU A 128 0.48 -6.59 -4.69
N ALA A 129 1.31 -7.23 -3.87
CA ALA A 129 0.95 -8.51 -3.26
C ALA A 129 -0.28 -8.36 -2.35
N TYR A 130 -0.29 -7.36 -1.46
CA TYR A 130 -1.40 -7.12 -0.54
C TYR A 130 -2.70 -6.73 -1.25
N SER A 131 -2.65 -5.84 -2.24
CA SER A 131 -3.82 -5.43 -3.05
C SER A 131 -4.47 -6.60 -3.78
N ASN A 132 -3.76 -7.72 -3.96
CA ASN A 132 -4.24 -8.93 -4.63
C ASN A 132 -4.48 -10.09 -3.66
N HIS A 133 -4.74 -9.77 -2.39
CA HIS A 133 -5.01 -10.73 -1.30
C HIS A 133 -3.86 -11.69 -1.02
N GLY A 134 -2.63 -11.36 -1.40
CA GLY A 134 -1.44 -12.14 -1.09
C GLY A 134 -0.51 -11.40 -0.14
N SER A 135 0.64 -12.02 0.10
CA SER A 135 1.72 -11.45 0.88
C SER A 135 3.03 -12.10 0.42
N GLU A 136 4.13 -11.39 0.61
CA GLU A 136 5.49 -11.94 0.49
C GLU A 136 5.85 -12.92 1.62
N GLY A 137 4.94 -13.12 2.57
CA GLY A 137 5.16 -13.93 3.76
C GLY A 137 5.88 -13.16 4.86
N GLY A 138 6.31 -13.88 5.89
CA GLY A 138 7.06 -13.29 6.98
C GLY A 138 6.19 -12.51 7.95
N MET A 139 6.79 -11.46 8.51
CA MET A 139 6.14 -10.61 9.50
C MET A 139 4.87 -9.94 8.95
N ASN A 140 4.75 -9.86 7.62
CA ASN A 140 3.55 -9.45 6.90
C ASN A 140 2.30 -10.27 7.27
N ILE A 141 2.44 -11.57 7.55
CA ILE A 141 1.31 -12.40 8.01
C ILE A 141 0.87 -11.95 9.41
N ILE A 142 1.83 -11.60 10.27
CA ILE A 142 1.55 -11.10 11.62
C ILE A 142 0.92 -9.71 11.54
N ILE A 143 1.40 -8.84 10.65
CA ILE A 143 0.83 -7.51 10.41
C ILE A 143 -0.65 -7.62 10.01
N ILE A 144 -1.00 -8.51 9.08
CA ILE A 144 -2.40 -8.74 8.66
C ILE A 144 -3.25 -9.32 9.80
N LEU A 145 -2.68 -10.19 10.64
CA LEU A 145 -3.37 -10.69 11.83
C LEU A 145 -3.66 -9.58 12.86
N VAL A 146 -2.72 -8.65 13.05
CA VAL A 146 -2.89 -7.48 13.92
C VAL A 146 -3.91 -6.52 13.33
N LYS A 147 -3.82 -6.19 12.04
CA LYS A 147 -4.81 -5.37 11.30
C LYS A 147 -6.23 -5.92 11.44
N LYS A 148 -6.40 -7.23 11.29
CA LYS A 148 -7.71 -7.88 11.48
C LYS A 148 -8.30 -7.66 12.89
N LYS A 149 -7.45 -7.48 13.90
CA LYS A 149 -7.87 -7.20 15.29
C LYS A 149 -8.00 -5.70 15.58
N TYR A 150 -7.21 -4.86 14.91
CA TYR A 150 -7.14 -3.42 15.10
C TYR A 150 -7.20 -2.72 13.73
N ASP A 151 -8.42 -2.40 13.31
CA ASP A 151 -8.71 -1.94 11.95
C ASP A 151 -8.25 -0.49 11.67
N SER A 152 -7.88 0.27 12.70
CA SER A 152 -7.56 1.70 12.58
C SER A 152 -6.18 2.02 11.97
N PHE A 153 -5.30 1.02 11.80
CA PHE A 153 -3.92 1.24 11.34
C PHE A 153 -3.68 0.72 9.93
N ASP A 154 -2.90 1.41 9.12
CA ASP A 154 -2.54 0.91 7.78
C ASP A 154 -1.51 -0.23 7.84
N VAL A 155 -1.47 -1.06 6.80
CA VAL A 155 -0.61 -2.26 6.75
C VAL A 155 0.87 -1.88 6.75
N GLY A 156 1.25 -0.87 5.99
CA GLY A 156 2.60 -0.32 5.94
C GLY A 156 3.06 0.26 7.27
N GLN A 157 2.23 1.09 7.91
CA GLN A 157 2.53 1.68 9.22
C GLN A 157 2.73 0.63 10.33
N LEU A 158 1.85 -0.39 10.38
CA LEU A 158 2.03 -1.54 11.29
C LEU A 158 3.34 -2.26 10.99
N GLY A 159 3.65 -2.45 9.71
CA GLY A 159 4.91 -3.06 9.29
C GLY A 159 6.14 -2.28 9.74
N PHE A 160 6.15 -0.96 9.57
CA PHE A 160 7.23 -0.11 10.06
C PHE A 160 7.45 -0.29 11.56
N THR A 161 6.39 -0.22 12.36
CA THR A 161 6.45 -0.33 13.83
C THR A 161 7.02 -1.68 14.28
N VAL A 162 6.52 -2.77 13.71
CA VAL A 162 6.98 -4.12 14.04
C VAL A 162 8.47 -4.31 13.70
N ASN A 163 8.92 -3.66 12.63
CA ASN A 163 10.28 -3.81 12.16
C ASN A 163 11.31 -2.93 12.88
N CYS A 164 10.89 -1.95 13.68
CA CYS A 164 11.80 -1.19 14.54
C CYS A 164 12.65 -2.11 15.44
N VAL A 165 12.10 -3.26 15.86
CA VAL A 165 12.85 -4.27 16.63
C VAL A 165 14.00 -4.87 15.81
N ILE A 166 13.77 -5.14 14.52
CA ILE A 166 14.79 -5.70 13.62
C ILE A 166 15.89 -4.66 13.34
N VAL A 167 15.49 -3.40 13.13
CA VAL A 167 16.44 -2.29 12.99
C VAL A 167 17.30 -2.15 14.24
N PHE A 168 16.70 -2.23 15.43
CA PHE A 168 17.45 -2.16 16.68
C PHE A 168 18.50 -3.27 16.78
N LEU A 169 18.15 -4.51 16.42
CA LEU A 169 19.12 -5.61 16.35
C LEU A 169 20.20 -5.36 15.29
N GLY A 170 19.83 -4.86 14.12
CA GLY A 170 20.76 -4.51 13.05
C GLY A 170 21.72 -3.37 13.42
N MET A 171 21.25 -2.41 14.22
CA MET A 171 22.06 -1.32 14.77
C MET A 171 23.18 -1.85 15.66
N LEU A 172 22.89 -2.85 16.51
CA LEU A 172 23.89 -3.46 17.38
C LEU A 172 24.98 -4.20 16.58
N LEU A 173 24.66 -4.71 15.40
CA LEU A 173 25.58 -5.49 14.56
C LEU A 173 26.38 -4.63 13.57
N ASN A 174 25.75 -3.63 12.95
CA ASN A 174 26.30 -2.88 11.82
C ASN A 174 26.47 -1.37 12.10
N GLY A 175 26.10 -0.91 13.29
CA GLY A 175 26.21 0.48 13.71
C GLY A 175 25.01 1.36 13.35
N ILE A 176 25.04 2.57 13.90
CA ILE A 176 23.95 3.56 13.82
C ILE A 176 23.63 4.02 12.39
N PRO A 177 24.62 4.31 11.49
CA PRO A 177 24.31 4.83 10.16
C PRO A 177 23.44 3.88 9.32
N ILE A 178 23.80 2.59 9.29
CA ILE A 178 23.05 1.56 8.55
C ILE A 178 21.62 1.41 9.10
N ALA A 179 21.45 1.53 10.42
CA ALA A 179 20.14 1.49 11.05
C ALA A 179 19.25 2.68 10.66
N LEU A 180 19.80 3.90 10.65
CA LEU A 180 19.06 5.10 10.24
C LEU A 180 18.64 5.05 8.76
N TYR A 181 19.56 4.65 7.90
CA TYR A 181 19.28 4.44 6.47
C TYR A 181 18.24 3.34 6.24
N THR A 182 18.32 2.25 7.00
CA THR A 182 17.28 1.21 6.99
C THR A 182 15.92 1.81 7.39
N LEU A 183 15.83 2.53 8.52
CA LEU A 183 14.57 3.17 8.95
C LEU A 183 13.98 4.07 7.87
N MET A 184 14.82 4.88 7.22
CA MET A 184 14.40 5.73 6.11
C MET A 184 13.81 4.89 4.97
N SER A 185 14.51 3.85 4.53
CA SER A 185 14.03 2.96 3.47
C SER A 185 12.73 2.26 3.84
N MET A 186 12.59 1.81 5.10
CA MET A 186 11.40 1.15 5.60
C MET A 186 10.19 2.09 5.71
N TYR A 187 10.40 3.34 6.10
CA TYR A 187 9.34 4.36 6.12
C TYR A 187 8.84 4.65 4.70
N ILE A 188 9.76 4.75 3.73
CA ILE A 188 9.41 4.91 2.31
C ILE A 188 8.62 3.69 1.83
N ALA A 189 9.09 2.48 2.11
CA ALA A 189 8.41 1.25 1.74
C ALA A 189 6.99 1.18 2.33
N ALA A 190 6.83 1.46 3.62
CA ALA A 190 5.53 1.51 4.29
C ALA A 190 4.57 2.50 3.62
N THR A 191 5.02 3.73 3.40
CA THR A 191 4.22 4.78 2.76
C THR A 191 3.81 4.40 1.33
N VAL A 192 4.73 3.81 0.57
CA VAL A 192 4.46 3.39 -0.81
C VAL A 192 3.53 2.17 -0.82
N THR A 193 3.70 1.21 0.08
CA THR A 193 2.80 0.06 0.24
C THR A 193 1.38 0.52 0.50
N ASP A 194 1.17 1.41 1.47
CA ASP A 194 -0.17 1.92 1.79
C ASP A 194 -0.79 2.66 0.59
N LYS A 195 -0.01 3.47 -0.14
CA LYS A 195 -0.46 4.12 -1.38
C LYS A 195 -0.79 3.13 -2.52
N VAL A 196 -0.16 1.96 -2.58
CA VAL A 196 -0.47 0.94 -3.58
C VAL A 196 -1.69 0.11 -3.17
N ILE A 197 -1.87 -0.14 -1.87
CA ILE A 197 -3.03 -0.84 -1.30
C ILE A 197 -4.31 -0.03 -1.49
N HIS A 198 -4.34 1.19 -0.93
CA HIS A 198 -5.51 2.05 -0.95
C HIS A 198 -5.66 2.79 -2.29
N GLY A 199 -4.66 2.69 -3.15
CA GLY A 199 -4.48 3.60 -4.28
C GLY A 199 -4.03 4.99 -3.81
N LEU A 200 -3.49 5.78 -4.74
CA LEU A 200 -3.41 7.22 -4.54
C LEU A 200 -4.86 7.68 -4.35
N SER A 201 -5.26 8.22 -3.20
CA SER A 201 -6.63 8.73 -3.02
C SER A 201 -6.98 9.63 -4.19
N ARG A 202 -7.76 9.07 -5.13
CA ARG A 202 -8.12 9.75 -6.36
C ARG A 202 -9.45 10.45 -6.24
N LYS A 203 -10.08 10.42 -5.06
CA LYS A 203 -11.41 10.98 -4.83
C LYS A 203 -11.34 11.96 -3.66
N LYS A 204 -11.99 13.10 -3.81
CA LYS A 204 -12.16 14.09 -2.75
C LYS A 204 -13.66 14.24 -2.48
N VAL A 205 -14.02 14.37 -1.21
CA VAL A 205 -15.36 14.82 -0.83
C VAL A 205 -15.36 16.33 -0.91
N LEU A 206 -16.37 16.88 -1.57
CA LEU A 206 -16.64 18.30 -1.62
C LEU A 206 -17.88 18.61 -0.79
N LEU A 207 -17.75 19.59 0.10
CA LEU A 207 -18.88 20.24 0.75
C LEU A 207 -18.95 21.66 0.20
N ILE A 208 -20.01 21.96 -0.54
CA ILE A 208 -20.19 23.26 -1.18
C ILE A 208 -21.34 23.98 -0.49
N ILE A 209 -21.07 25.20 -0.06
CA ILE A 209 -22.05 26.10 0.54
C ILE A 209 -22.16 27.30 -0.40
N THR A 210 -23.35 27.52 -0.95
CA THR A 210 -23.64 28.56 -1.96
C THR A 210 -25.09 29.02 -1.78
N ASP A 211 -25.41 30.23 -2.24
CA ASP A 211 -26.79 30.71 -2.36
C ASP A 211 -27.43 30.36 -3.72
N LYS A 212 -26.70 29.66 -4.61
CA LYS A 212 -27.15 29.18 -5.91
C LYS A 212 -27.16 27.65 -5.97
N GLU A 213 -27.74 27.00 -4.95
CA GLU A 213 -27.62 25.55 -4.81
C GLU A 213 -28.18 24.76 -6.00
N ASP A 214 -29.29 25.22 -6.60
CA ASP A 214 -29.99 24.52 -7.67
C ASP A 214 -29.18 24.54 -8.96
N GLU A 215 -28.61 25.69 -9.33
CA GLU A 215 -27.73 25.85 -10.50
C GLU A 215 -26.48 24.98 -10.38
N VAL A 216 -25.88 24.93 -9.18
CA VAL A 216 -24.72 24.08 -8.91
C VAL A 216 -25.10 22.61 -8.98
N CYS A 217 -26.23 22.20 -8.38
CA CYS A 217 -26.70 20.81 -8.44
C CYS A 217 -27.00 20.35 -9.87
N GLU A 218 -27.61 21.22 -10.67
CA GLU A 218 -27.90 20.96 -12.07
C GLU A 218 -26.61 20.78 -12.87
N TYR A 219 -25.62 21.67 -12.69
CA TYR A 219 -24.30 21.54 -13.31
C TYR A 219 -23.64 20.18 -12.97
N ILE A 220 -23.64 19.80 -11.70
CA ILE A 220 -23.00 18.56 -11.26
C ILE A 220 -23.72 17.35 -11.85
N THR A 221 -25.05 17.34 -11.82
CA THR A 221 -25.87 16.23 -12.32
C THR A 221 -25.73 16.07 -13.84
N ASN A 222 -25.69 17.19 -14.58
CA ASN A 222 -25.53 17.20 -16.04
C ASN A 222 -24.11 16.84 -16.50
N SER A 223 -23.10 16.94 -15.63
CA SER A 223 -21.70 16.54 -15.91
C SER A 223 -21.47 15.02 -16.01
N LYS A 224 -22.56 14.23 -16.08
CA LYS A 224 -22.68 12.80 -16.42
C LYS A 224 -22.06 11.75 -15.49
N HIS A 225 -21.44 12.08 -14.35
CA HIS A 225 -20.74 11.04 -13.57
C HIS A 225 -20.74 11.16 -12.04
N HIS A 226 -21.50 12.07 -11.42
CA HIS A 226 -21.45 12.23 -9.97
C HIS A 226 -22.86 12.39 -9.40
N GLY A 227 -23.19 11.55 -8.43
CA GLY A 227 -24.35 11.79 -7.58
C GLY A 227 -24.09 12.98 -6.65
N VAL A 228 -25.14 13.74 -6.38
CA VAL A 228 -25.15 14.84 -5.43
C VAL A 228 -26.10 14.48 -4.30
N THR A 229 -25.74 14.87 -3.08
CA THR A 229 -26.61 14.76 -1.91
C THR A 229 -26.71 16.13 -1.26
N ILE A 230 -27.92 16.54 -0.91
CA ILE A 230 -28.14 17.77 -0.14
C ILE A 230 -28.14 17.40 1.34
N LEU A 231 -27.25 18.04 2.10
CA LEU A 231 -27.23 18.00 3.56
C LEU A 231 -27.88 19.28 4.07
N ASN A 232 -28.90 19.16 4.92
CA ASN A 232 -29.53 20.32 5.55
C ASN A 232 -28.72 20.73 6.78
N GLY A 233 -28.16 21.93 6.75
CA GLY A 233 -27.43 22.54 7.86
C GLY A 233 -28.16 23.76 8.41
N LYS A 234 -27.71 24.24 9.56
CA LYS A 234 -28.18 25.49 10.17
C LYS A 234 -26.98 26.35 10.48
N ALA A 235 -26.97 27.58 9.97
CA ALA A 235 -25.94 28.55 10.31
C ALA A 235 -26.09 29.01 11.77
N LEU A 236 -25.01 29.51 12.37
CA LEU A 236 -25.03 30.08 13.72
C LEU A 236 -26.07 31.21 13.87
N THR A 237 -26.33 31.93 12.77
CA THR A 237 -27.38 32.97 12.67
C THR A 237 -28.81 32.42 12.76
N GLY A 238 -28.98 31.09 12.87
CA GLY A 238 -30.27 30.42 12.94
C GLY A 238 -30.92 30.15 11.59
N LYS A 239 -30.35 30.63 10.48
CA LYS A 239 -30.87 30.38 9.13
C LYS A 239 -30.56 28.95 8.69
N GLU A 240 -31.55 28.28 8.10
CA GLU A 240 -31.33 27.03 7.39
C GLU A 240 -30.45 27.28 6.15
N ARG A 241 -29.52 26.35 5.89
CA ARG A 241 -28.57 26.41 4.77
C ARG A 241 -28.42 25.00 4.22
N LYS A 242 -28.56 24.84 2.91
CA LYS A 242 -28.23 23.58 2.24
C LYS A 242 -26.72 23.51 2.01
N VAL A 243 -26.15 22.33 2.21
CA VAL A 243 -24.77 22.01 1.91
C VAL A 243 -24.77 20.92 0.85
N ILE A 244 -24.17 21.20 -0.30
CA ILE A 244 -24.06 20.23 -1.39
C ILE A 244 -22.90 19.30 -1.05
N TYR A 245 -23.21 18.03 -0.87
CA TYR A 245 -22.25 16.95 -0.71
C TYR A 245 -22.07 16.25 -2.07
N CYS A 246 -20.83 16.21 -2.57
CA CYS A 246 -20.51 15.40 -3.73
C CYS A 246 -19.10 14.81 -3.64
N ILE A 247 -18.85 13.76 -4.41
CA ILE A 247 -17.56 13.10 -4.49
C ILE A 247 -17.03 13.25 -5.90
N VAL A 248 -15.83 13.79 -6.04
CA VAL A 248 -15.21 14.01 -7.35
C VAL A 248 -13.84 13.37 -7.43
N HIS A 249 -13.45 12.97 -8.64
CA HIS A 249 -12.08 12.53 -8.89
C HIS A 249 -11.11 13.72 -8.85
N VAL A 250 -9.92 13.56 -8.25
CA VAL A 250 -8.89 14.60 -8.10
C VAL A 250 -8.54 15.26 -9.43
N SER A 251 -8.47 14.50 -10.52
CA SER A 251 -8.19 15.05 -11.86
C SER A 251 -9.26 16.00 -12.39
N ARG A 252 -10.49 15.93 -11.88
CA ARG A 252 -11.61 16.81 -12.26
C ARG A 252 -11.79 17.99 -11.31
N LEU A 253 -11.15 17.95 -10.15
CA LEU A 253 -11.28 18.96 -9.10
C LEU A 253 -11.00 20.40 -9.59
N PRO A 254 -9.96 20.68 -10.41
CA PRO A 254 -9.72 22.04 -10.89
C PRO A 254 -10.85 22.59 -11.76
N ALA A 255 -11.30 21.79 -12.75
CA ALA A 255 -12.39 22.16 -13.64
C ALA A 255 -13.72 22.34 -12.88
N PHE A 256 -13.96 21.47 -11.90
CA PHE A 256 -15.13 21.54 -11.05
C PHE A 256 -15.14 22.82 -10.20
N LYS A 257 -14.02 23.13 -9.53
CA LYS A 257 -13.88 24.35 -8.72
C LYS A 257 -14.12 25.60 -9.58
N TYR A 258 -13.53 25.63 -10.77
CA TYR A 258 -13.72 26.73 -11.71
C TYR A 258 -15.19 26.91 -12.13
N ALA A 259 -15.89 25.81 -12.42
CA ALA A 259 -17.29 25.88 -12.82
C ALA A 259 -18.21 26.37 -11.68
N VAL A 260 -18.02 25.86 -10.45
CA VAL A 260 -18.79 26.32 -9.29
C VAL A 260 -18.53 27.81 -9.03
N GLN A 261 -17.26 28.25 -9.08
CA GLN A 261 -16.91 29.66 -8.91
C GLN A 261 -17.47 30.57 -10.01
N LYS A 262 -17.65 30.04 -11.24
CA LYS A 262 -18.29 30.79 -12.32
C LYS A 262 -19.81 30.94 -12.11
N ILE A 263 -20.45 29.96 -11.48
CA ILE A 263 -21.86 30.02 -11.11
C ILE A 263 -22.05 31.00 -9.94
N ASP A 264 -21.26 30.83 -8.88
CA ASP A 264 -21.26 31.67 -7.70
C ASP A 264 -19.83 31.92 -7.20
N GLU A 265 -19.37 33.16 -7.37
CA GLU A 265 -18.04 33.60 -6.92
C GLU A 265 -17.89 33.56 -5.39
N ASN A 266 -19.01 33.61 -4.66
CA ASN A 266 -19.03 33.57 -3.19
C ASN A 266 -19.19 32.14 -2.63
N ALA A 267 -19.23 31.12 -3.47
CA ALA A 267 -19.37 29.74 -3.03
C ALA A 267 -18.17 29.28 -2.19
N LEU A 268 -18.45 28.74 -1.01
CA LEU A 268 -17.45 28.11 -0.15
C LEU A 268 -17.35 26.62 -0.50
N ILE A 269 -16.18 26.18 -0.91
CA ILE A 269 -15.91 24.79 -1.29
C ILE A 269 -14.88 24.21 -0.30
N SER A 270 -15.33 23.33 0.58
CA SER A 270 -14.45 22.53 1.43
C SER A 270 -14.08 21.23 0.72
N ILE A 271 -12.79 20.89 0.74
CA ILE A 271 -12.23 19.72 0.05
C ILE A 271 -11.65 18.80 1.12
N ILE A 272 -12.21 17.61 1.24
CA ILE A 272 -11.84 16.63 2.26
C ILE A 272 -11.27 15.39 1.58
N ASP A 273 -10.16 14.90 2.12
CA ASP A 273 -9.51 13.68 1.66
C ASP A 273 -10.34 12.47 2.06
N ALA A 274 -10.84 11.73 1.07
CA ALA A 274 -11.48 10.45 1.32
C ALA A 274 -10.42 9.35 1.27
N SER A 275 -10.23 8.64 2.38
CA SER A 275 -9.37 7.46 2.42
C SER A 275 -9.90 6.34 1.53
N GLU A 276 -11.23 6.16 1.51
CA GLU A 276 -11.92 5.19 0.65
C GLU A 276 -13.34 5.67 0.32
N VAL A 277 -13.85 5.33 -0.87
CA VAL A 277 -15.24 5.58 -1.28
C VAL A 277 -15.73 4.36 -2.05
N ASP A 278 -16.68 3.64 -1.45
CA ASP A 278 -17.33 2.45 -2.01
C ASP A 278 -18.81 2.75 -2.34
N GLY A 279 -19.29 2.29 -3.50
CA GLY A 279 -20.70 2.47 -3.90
C GLY A 279 -20.99 2.45 -5.41
N LYS A 280 -22.27 2.32 -5.77
CA LYS A 280 -22.75 2.36 -7.17
C LYS A 280 -22.36 3.70 -7.82
N GLY A 281 -21.74 3.65 -9.01
CA GLY A 281 -21.24 4.82 -9.73
C GLY A 281 -19.81 5.24 -9.35
N PHE A 282 -19.27 4.71 -8.26
CA PHE A 282 -17.90 4.97 -7.81
C PHE A 282 -17.00 3.72 -7.81
N ASN A 283 -17.58 2.53 -8.02
CA ASN A 283 -16.86 1.29 -8.27
C ASN A 283 -16.66 1.05 -9.77
N SER A 284 -15.41 0.98 -10.21
CA SER A 284 -15.05 0.05 -11.27
C SER A 284 -14.97 -1.32 -10.60
N ASN A 285 -15.84 -2.26 -10.97
CA ASN A 285 -15.91 -3.63 -10.43
C ASN A 285 -14.53 -4.20 -10.06
N ILE A 286 -14.21 -4.19 -8.76
CA ILE A 286 -13.16 -5.01 -8.15
C ILE A 286 -13.75 -5.57 -6.85
N LEU A 287 -14.58 -6.60 -7.00
CA LEU A 287 -14.80 -7.66 -6.01
C LEU A 287 -14.84 -9.00 -6.76
#